data_AF-A0A0G3CFU9-F1
#
_entry.id   AF-A0A0G3CFU9-F1
#
_cell.length_a   1.000
_cell.length_b   1.000
_cell.length_c   1.000
_cell.angle_alpha   90.00
_cell.angle_beta   90.00
_cell.angle_gamma   90.00
#
_symmetry.space_group_name_H-M   'P 1'
#
loop_
_entity.id
_entity.type
_entity.pdbx_description
1 polymer ?
#
loop_
_entity_poly.entity_id
_entity_poly.type
_entity_poly.pdbx_seq_one_letter_code
_entity_poly.pdbx_strand_id
1 'polypeptide(L)'
;MRFKILAAAILILLGIAVFAVYSGSSNKDIPDDNDIIQKIEVNNSSFLEFSKDLDDFETVTIDIDKLRKAADSGHVFLRLMGEEYKIRIQEASRYTEDEYFYAGPVVGYNESRADLYLQKNSFCGSVGLGKPRNVTYNIRPTDEKYNGKTVYIVFMQDWKKEKERLEKMEIDPLQFFLINSDSKKHVMSIEIFDFNNKSVFKENYTIDPEEKISSPKIKAELGQYRYEIILDNKFTFEQKIQADYAADVSSSETLYIYISDDPENPVTFGITVA
;
A
#
# COMPACT_ATOMS: atom_id res chain seq x y z
N MET A 1 -11.36 34.82 -38.10
CA MET A 1 -10.85 36.17 -37.76
C MET A 1 -10.81 36.28 -36.23
N ARG A 2 -9.65 36.15 -35.58
CA ARG A 2 -8.67 37.22 -35.24
C ARG A 2 -9.12 38.17 -34.10
N PHE A 3 -8.75 37.78 -32.88
CA PHE A 3 -8.10 38.49 -31.75
C PHE A 3 -8.28 40.00 -31.52
N LYS A 4 -8.51 40.38 -30.24
CA LYS A 4 -7.53 41.01 -29.28
C LYS A 4 -8.26 41.30 -27.93
N ILE A 5 -7.90 40.66 -26.81
CA ILE A 5 -6.83 40.95 -25.80
C ILE A 5 -7.04 42.25 -24.98
N LEU A 6 -7.16 42.08 -23.67
CA LEU A 6 -6.59 42.94 -22.61
C LEU A 6 -6.36 42.02 -21.39
N ALA A 7 -5.18 41.47 -21.10
CA ALA A 7 -3.93 42.09 -20.64
C ALA A 7 -4.08 42.82 -19.30
N ALA A 8 -3.79 42.11 -18.20
CA ALA A 8 -3.20 42.68 -17.01
C ALA A 8 -2.08 41.73 -16.55
N ALA A 9 -0.86 42.11 -16.91
CA ALA A 9 0.37 41.50 -16.45
C ALA A 9 0.84 42.23 -15.19
N ILE A 10 1.25 41.50 -14.17
CA ILE A 10 2.31 41.95 -13.26
C ILE A 10 3.34 40.82 -13.21
N LEU A 11 4.46 41.07 -13.88
CA LEU A 11 5.75 40.43 -13.67
C LEU A 11 6.27 40.80 -12.27
N ILE A 12 6.73 39.80 -11.50
CA ILE A 12 7.95 39.96 -10.69
C ILE A 12 8.83 38.72 -10.87
N LEU A 13 9.88 38.94 -11.67
CA LEU A 13 11.27 38.50 -11.53
C LEU A 13 11.60 37.07 -11.09
N LEU A 14 12.12 36.34 -12.09
CA LEU A 14 13.30 35.47 -12.05
C LEU A 14 13.90 35.20 -10.66
N GLY A 15 13.50 34.08 -10.07
CA GLY A 15 14.49 33.11 -9.61
C GLY A 15 14.59 32.06 -10.70
N ILE A 16 15.71 32.01 -11.42
CA ILE A 16 16.07 30.80 -12.16
C ILE A 16 16.21 29.74 -11.08
N ALA A 17 15.14 28.97 -10.82
CA ALA A 17 15.33 27.62 -10.35
C ALA A 17 16.04 26.95 -11.51
N VAL A 18 17.37 26.98 -11.44
CA VAL A 18 18.17 25.96 -12.07
C VAL A 18 17.59 24.71 -11.43
N PHE A 19 16.67 24.05 -12.14
CA PHE A 19 16.63 22.61 -12.03
C PHE A 19 18.10 22.26 -12.27
N ALA A 20 18.80 21.93 -11.19
CA ALA A 20 19.81 20.94 -11.29
C ALA A 20 19.03 19.72 -11.79
N VAL A 21 18.80 19.68 -13.12
CA VAL A 21 19.05 18.49 -13.88
C VAL A 21 20.39 18.08 -13.34
N TYR A 22 20.35 17.11 -12.44
CA TYR A 22 21.53 16.36 -12.12
C TYR A 22 21.88 15.72 -13.45
N SER A 23 22.60 16.47 -14.29
CA SER A 23 23.48 15.94 -15.31
C SER A 23 24.63 15.27 -14.54
N GLY A 24 24.26 14.27 -13.75
CA GLY A 24 25.11 13.12 -13.55
C GLY A 24 25.43 12.68 -14.97
N SER A 25 26.70 12.87 -15.32
CA SER A 25 27.30 12.42 -16.56
C SER A 25 26.59 11.16 -17.01
N SER A 26 25.95 11.22 -18.18
CA SER A 26 25.47 10.03 -18.86
C SER A 26 26.71 9.21 -19.21
N ASN A 27 27.25 8.48 -18.24
CA ASN A 27 27.77 7.17 -18.54
C ASN A 27 26.57 6.47 -19.13
N LYS A 28 26.56 6.36 -20.46
CA LYS A 28 25.83 5.29 -21.11
C LYS A 28 26.37 4.03 -20.45
N ASP A 29 25.70 3.57 -19.41
CA ASP A 29 25.82 2.21 -18.94
C ASP A 29 25.43 1.39 -20.17
N ILE A 30 26.45 0.96 -20.91
CA ILE A 30 26.30 -0.10 -21.88
C ILE A 30 25.69 -1.23 -21.06
N PRO A 31 24.47 -1.69 -21.38
CA PRO A 31 23.84 -2.75 -20.60
C PRO A 31 24.81 -3.92 -20.57
N ASP A 32 25.36 -4.22 -19.40
CA ASP A 32 26.11 -5.44 -19.20
C ASP A 32 25.06 -6.54 -19.31
N ASP A 33 25.15 -7.34 -20.37
CA ASP A 33 24.21 -8.43 -20.63
C ASP A 33 24.23 -9.48 -19.49
N ASN A 34 25.14 -9.33 -18.52
CA ASN A 34 25.20 -10.11 -17.30
C ASN A 34 24.30 -9.60 -16.16
N ASP A 35 23.85 -8.35 -16.17
CA ASP A 35 23.07 -7.78 -15.05
C ASP A 35 21.68 -8.45 -14.90
N ILE A 36 21.23 -8.57 -13.66
CA ILE A 36 19.89 -9.10 -13.31
C ILE A 36 18.79 -8.11 -13.70
N ILE A 37 19.06 -6.81 -13.50
CA ILE A 37 18.13 -5.71 -13.78
C ILE A 37 18.72 -4.85 -14.88
N GLN A 38 17.99 -4.71 -15.99
CA GLN A 38 18.39 -3.88 -17.12
C GLN A 38 17.43 -2.70 -17.24
N LYS A 39 17.94 -1.48 -17.07
CA LYS A 39 17.17 -0.24 -17.29
C LYS A 39 16.77 -0.12 -18.75
N ILE A 40 15.51 0.26 -18.97
CA ILE A 40 14.97 0.51 -20.31
C ILE A 40 14.26 1.87 -20.33
N GLU A 41 13.93 2.34 -21.53
CA GLU A 41 13.08 3.51 -21.73
C GLU A 41 11.79 3.05 -22.43
N VAL A 42 10.64 3.32 -21.80
CA VAL A 42 9.32 3.00 -22.35
C VAL A 42 8.59 4.31 -22.65
N ASN A 43 8.43 4.61 -23.94
CA ASN A 43 7.73 5.80 -24.42
C ASN A 43 6.26 5.48 -24.74
N ASN A 44 5.49 5.05 -23.73
CA ASN A 44 4.05 4.84 -23.87
C ASN A 44 3.30 5.84 -22.95
N SER A 45 2.51 6.74 -23.54
CA SER A 45 1.83 7.80 -22.80
C SER A 45 0.78 7.31 -21.80
N SER A 46 0.10 6.18 -22.07
CA SER A 46 -0.88 5.60 -21.13
C SER A 46 -0.19 4.93 -19.93
N PHE A 47 0.98 4.34 -20.14
CA PHE A 47 1.82 3.77 -19.09
C PHE A 47 2.34 4.86 -18.14
N LEU A 48 2.74 6.01 -18.69
CA LEU A 48 3.23 7.15 -17.90
C LEU A 48 2.14 7.83 -17.06
N GLU A 49 0.86 7.61 -17.35
CA GLU A 49 -0.24 8.21 -16.58
C GLU A 49 -0.35 7.62 -15.17
N PHE A 50 -0.20 6.30 -15.02
CA PHE A 50 -0.14 5.61 -13.71
C PHE A 50 1.07 6.06 -12.87
N SER A 51 2.14 6.51 -13.53
CA SER A 51 3.36 6.92 -12.86
C SER A 51 3.36 8.36 -12.34
N LYS A 52 2.31 9.15 -12.63
CA LYS A 52 2.21 10.56 -12.20
C LYS A 52 2.14 10.72 -10.67
N ASP A 53 1.67 9.68 -9.98
CA ASP A 53 1.54 9.67 -8.52
C ASP A 53 2.81 9.14 -7.83
N LEU A 54 3.84 8.75 -8.59
CA LEU A 54 5.13 8.32 -8.09
C LEU A 54 6.12 9.49 -8.14
N ASP A 55 6.70 9.84 -6.98
CA ASP A 55 7.72 10.90 -6.86
C ASP A 55 8.87 10.68 -7.87
N ASP A 56 9.37 9.44 -7.94
CA ASP A 56 10.40 9.01 -8.90
C ASP A 56 10.25 7.51 -9.19
N PHE A 57 10.42 7.14 -10.45
CA PHE A 57 10.43 5.74 -10.88
C PHE A 57 11.39 5.49 -12.04
N GLU A 58 11.74 4.23 -12.26
CA GLU A 58 12.41 3.78 -13.49
C GLU A 58 11.73 2.52 -14.04
N THR A 59 11.92 2.31 -15.34
CA THR A 59 11.45 1.09 -16.01
C THR A 59 12.63 0.17 -16.29
N VAL A 60 12.42 -1.12 -16.03
CA VAL A 60 13.47 -2.14 -16.14
C VAL A 60 12.91 -3.42 -16.74
N THR A 61 13.79 -4.26 -17.29
CA THR A 61 13.53 -5.69 -17.47
C THR A 61 14.37 -6.49 -16.48
N ILE A 62 13.86 -7.65 -16.08
CA ILE A 62 14.50 -8.50 -15.07
C ILE A 62 14.71 -9.90 -15.63
N ASP A 63 15.94 -10.40 -15.49
CA ASP A 63 16.28 -11.80 -15.76
C ASP A 63 15.96 -12.65 -14.53
N ILE A 64 14.76 -13.25 -14.54
CA ILE A 64 14.22 -14.03 -13.42
C ILE A 64 15.08 -15.26 -13.13
N ASP A 65 15.63 -15.91 -14.16
CA ASP A 65 16.46 -17.10 -13.99
C ASP A 65 17.78 -16.75 -13.30
N LYS A 66 18.42 -15.63 -13.68
CA LYS A 66 19.61 -15.14 -12.98
C LYS A 66 19.28 -14.70 -11.56
N LEU A 67 18.18 -13.98 -11.35
CA LEU A 67 17.74 -13.56 -10.02
C LEU A 67 17.57 -14.76 -9.09
N ARG A 68 16.87 -15.79 -9.57
CA ARG A 68 16.67 -17.04 -8.83
C ARG A 68 17.99 -17.73 -8.50
N LYS A 69 18.87 -17.92 -9.49
CA LYS A 69 20.19 -18.54 -9.27
C LYS A 69 21.02 -17.77 -8.24
N ALA A 70 20.98 -16.44 -8.27
CA ALA A 70 21.64 -15.60 -7.28
C ALA A 70 21.02 -15.80 -5.88
N ALA A 71 19.70 -15.81 -5.77
CA ALA A 71 19.00 -16.03 -4.51
C ALA A 71 19.30 -17.42 -3.91
N ASP A 72 19.27 -18.47 -4.74
CA ASP A 72 19.65 -19.84 -4.38
C ASP A 72 21.11 -19.95 -3.90
N SER A 73 22.00 -19.06 -4.38
CA SER A 73 23.40 -18.98 -3.94
C SER A 73 23.59 -18.23 -2.61
N GLY A 74 22.52 -17.67 -2.05
CA GLY A 74 22.50 -16.96 -0.77
C GLY A 74 22.79 -15.46 -0.84
N HIS A 75 23.12 -14.92 -2.03
CA HIS A 75 23.42 -13.50 -2.20
C HIS A 75 22.85 -12.97 -3.51
N VAL A 76 22.14 -11.84 -3.41
CA VAL A 76 21.56 -11.14 -4.57
C VAL A 76 22.13 -9.72 -4.62
N PHE A 77 22.51 -9.27 -5.80
CA PHE A 77 22.89 -7.89 -6.08
C PHE A 77 21.82 -7.27 -6.98
N LEU A 78 21.14 -6.23 -6.48
CA LEU A 78 20.13 -5.51 -7.25
C LEU A 78 20.58 -4.07 -7.45
N ARG A 79 20.61 -3.62 -8.71
CA ARG A 79 20.76 -2.21 -9.05
C ARG A 79 19.38 -1.56 -9.12
N LEU A 80 19.07 -0.67 -8.19
CA LEU A 80 17.78 0.00 -8.05
C LEU A 80 18.02 1.51 -8.09
N MET A 81 17.43 2.17 -9.07
CA MET A 81 17.49 3.63 -9.25
C MET A 81 18.93 4.18 -9.27
N GLY A 82 19.85 3.44 -9.91
CA GLY A 82 21.25 3.82 -10.06
C GLY A 82 22.17 3.42 -8.89
N GLU A 83 21.65 2.79 -7.83
CA GLU A 83 22.44 2.30 -6.70
C GLU A 83 22.40 0.78 -6.59
N GLU A 84 23.52 0.17 -6.21
CA GLU A 84 23.63 -1.29 -6.05
C GLU A 84 23.45 -1.71 -4.58
N TYR A 85 22.60 -2.71 -4.35
CA TYR A 85 22.31 -3.26 -3.03
C TYR A 85 22.60 -4.75 -2.99
N LYS A 86 23.42 -5.15 -2.01
CA LYS A 86 23.69 -6.55 -1.70
C LYS A 86 22.70 -7.04 -0.64
N ILE A 87 21.95 -8.08 -0.98
CA ILE A 87 21.00 -8.77 -0.11
C ILE A 87 21.61 -10.11 0.29
N ARG A 88 21.58 -10.44 1.59
CA ARG A 88 21.95 -11.77 2.09
C ARG A 88 20.68 -12.56 2.35
N ILE A 89 20.43 -13.61 1.58
CA ILE A 89 19.24 -14.46 1.75
C ILE A 89 19.37 -15.25 3.05
N GLN A 90 18.32 -15.21 3.87
CA GLN A 90 18.22 -15.93 5.14
C GLN A 90 16.96 -16.80 5.20
N GLU A 91 15.90 -16.36 4.53
CA GLU A 91 14.64 -17.07 4.42
C GLU A 91 14.46 -17.46 2.96
N ALA A 92 14.11 -18.72 2.72
CA ALA A 92 13.78 -19.24 1.40
C ALA A 92 12.63 -20.23 1.54
N SER A 93 11.55 -19.96 0.83
CA SER A 93 10.34 -20.78 0.81
C SER A 93 9.93 -21.06 -0.62
N ARG A 94 9.44 -22.27 -0.87
CA ARG A 94 8.88 -22.69 -2.16
C ARG A 94 7.43 -23.07 -1.95
N TYR A 95 6.51 -22.34 -2.59
CA TYR A 95 5.07 -22.58 -2.46
C TYR A 95 4.59 -23.62 -3.49
N THR A 96 5.08 -23.50 -4.72
CA THR A 96 4.77 -24.41 -5.82
C THR A 96 6.03 -24.70 -6.65
N GLU A 97 5.90 -25.44 -7.76
CA GLU A 97 7.06 -25.75 -8.61
C GLU A 97 7.76 -24.48 -9.12
N ASP A 98 6.99 -23.44 -9.40
CA ASP A 98 7.44 -22.21 -10.06
C ASP A 98 7.32 -20.96 -9.17
N GLU A 99 6.96 -21.10 -7.89
CA GLU A 99 6.76 -19.98 -6.96
C GLU A 99 7.69 -20.04 -5.76
N TYR A 100 8.50 -19.00 -5.61
CA TYR A 100 9.55 -18.89 -4.62
C TYR A 100 9.43 -17.57 -3.88
N PHE A 101 9.75 -17.62 -2.59
CA PHE A 101 9.92 -16.46 -1.75
C PHE A 101 11.31 -16.50 -1.14
N TYR A 102 12.03 -15.39 -1.26
CA TYR A 102 13.30 -15.18 -0.60
C TYR A 102 13.24 -13.90 0.23
N ALA A 103 13.82 -13.94 1.41
CA ALA A 103 13.97 -12.74 2.21
C ALA A 103 15.28 -12.70 2.97
N GLY A 104 15.68 -11.48 3.32
CA GLY A 104 16.85 -11.26 4.14
C GLY A 104 17.26 -9.79 4.21
N PRO A 105 18.27 -9.46 5.04
CA PRO A 105 18.72 -8.10 5.23
C PRO A 105 19.55 -7.59 4.05
N VAL A 106 19.57 -6.26 3.92
CA VAL A 106 20.47 -5.54 3.01
C VAL A 106 21.79 -5.28 3.75
N VAL A 107 22.90 -5.69 3.15
CA VAL A 107 24.23 -5.55 3.75
C VAL A 107 24.57 -4.08 3.94
N GLY A 108 24.99 -3.71 5.16
CA GLY A 108 25.35 -2.33 5.52
C GLY A 108 24.20 -1.49 6.07
N TYR A 109 22.98 -2.03 6.14
CA TYR A 109 21.80 -1.31 6.59
C TYR A 109 21.12 -2.00 7.79
N ASN A 110 20.83 -1.23 8.83
CA ASN A 110 20.17 -1.74 10.04
C ASN A 110 18.66 -1.73 9.86
N GLU A 111 17.97 -2.72 10.46
CA GLU A 111 16.51 -2.86 10.33
C GLU A 111 16.05 -2.99 8.86
N SER A 112 16.97 -3.37 7.97
CA SER A 112 16.69 -3.54 6.54
C SER A 112 16.10 -4.91 6.26
N ARG A 113 15.27 -4.99 5.23
CA ARG A 113 14.69 -6.23 4.75
C ARG A 113 14.39 -6.12 3.26
N ALA A 114 14.77 -7.14 2.52
CA ALA A 114 14.29 -7.38 1.18
C ALA A 114 13.36 -8.59 1.19
N ASP A 115 12.23 -8.47 0.50
CA ASP A 115 11.26 -9.53 0.27
C ASP A 115 11.10 -9.72 -1.25
N LEU A 116 11.46 -10.89 -1.75
CA LEU A 116 11.56 -11.20 -3.19
C LEU A 116 10.61 -12.36 -3.53
N TYR A 117 9.57 -12.06 -4.30
CA TYR A 117 8.57 -13.04 -4.74
C TYR A 117 8.76 -13.32 -6.23
N LEU A 118 9.17 -14.55 -6.53
CA LEU A 118 9.41 -15.00 -7.90
C LEU A 118 8.34 -16.00 -8.31
N GLN A 119 7.76 -15.78 -9.48
CA GLN A 119 6.91 -16.71 -10.20
C GLN A 119 7.58 -17.10 -11.52
N LYS A 120 7.06 -18.13 -12.21
CA LYS A 120 7.61 -18.65 -13.48
C LYS A 120 8.11 -17.56 -14.44
N ASN A 121 7.28 -16.54 -14.69
CA ASN A 121 7.52 -15.49 -15.68
C ASN A 121 7.32 -14.08 -15.11
N SER A 122 7.23 -13.94 -13.79
CA SER A 122 6.95 -12.67 -13.12
C SER A 122 7.73 -12.55 -11.81
N PHE A 123 7.96 -11.32 -11.39
CA PHE A 123 8.64 -11.00 -10.15
C PHE A 123 7.96 -9.81 -9.49
N CYS A 124 7.80 -9.85 -8.18
CA CYS A 124 7.56 -8.63 -7.42
C CYS A 124 8.39 -8.67 -6.14
N GLY A 125 8.76 -7.50 -5.65
CA GLY A 125 9.55 -7.45 -4.43
C GLY A 125 9.70 -6.06 -3.88
N SER A 126 10.28 -6.01 -2.69
CA SER A 126 10.62 -4.78 -2.01
C SER A 126 12.02 -4.88 -1.41
N VAL A 127 12.72 -3.76 -1.34
CA VAL A 127 14.02 -3.61 -0.67
C VAL A 127 13.92 -2.40 0.25
N GLY A 128 13.61 -2.67 1.51
CA GLY A 128 13.57 -1.68 2.60
C GLY A 128 14.95 -1.51 3.20
N LEU A 129 15.47 -0.28 3.19
CA LEU A 129 16.80 0.04 3.70
C LEU A 129 16.85 0.33 5.20
N GLY A 130 15.69 0.41 5.88
CA GLY A 130 15.65 0.69 7.31
C GLY A 130 16.42 1.97 7.68
N LYS A 131 16.99 2.05 8.89
CA LYS A 131 17.71 3.26 9.34
C LYS A 131 19.15 3.30 8.79
N PRO A 132 19.68 4.50 8.47
CA PRO A 132 19.07 5.83 8.64
C PRO A 132 18.26 6.34 7.44
N ARG A 133 18.26 5.64 6.31
CA ARG A 133 17.69 6.16 5.06
C ARG A 133 16.16 6.15 5.07
N ASN A 134 15.58 5.14 5.69
CA ASN A 134 14.14 4.91 5.87
C ASN A 134 13.35 5.00 4.55
N VAL A 135 13.86 4.33 3.52
CA VAL A 135 13.22 4.22 2.20
C VAL A 135 12.98 2.76 1.85
N THR A 136 11.96 2.51 1.03
CA THR A 136 11.72 1.20 0.41
C THR A 136 11.67 1.35 -1.10
N TYR A 137 12.47 0.56 -1.81
CA TYR A 137 12.32 0.37 -3.25
C TYR A 137 11.31 -0.74 -3.51
N ASN A 138 10.28 -0.45 -4.27
CA ASN A 138 9.26 -1.41 -4.68
C ASN A 138 9.46 -1.76 -6.15
N ILE A 139 9.32 -3.04 -6.47
CA ILE A 139 9.48 -3.57 -7.83
C ILE A 139 8.20 -4.32 -8.19
N ARG A 140 7.51 -3.84 -9.22
CA ARG A 140 6.20 -4.38 -9.64
C ARG A 140 6.20 -4.70 -11.14
N PRO A 141 5.62 -5.84 -11.54
CA PRO A 141 5.44 -6.17 -12.95
C PRO A 141 4.37 -5.27 -13.54
N THR A 142 4.43 -5.10 -14.86
CA THR A 142 3.41 -4.39 -15.63
C THR A 142 2.93 -5.26 -16.78
N ASP A 143 1.83 -4.86 -17.42
CA ASP A 143 1.31 -5.55 -18.60
C ASP A 143 2.12 -5.26 -19.87
N GLU A 144 3.01 -4.26 -19.83
CA GLU A 144 3.86 -3.89 -20.95
C GLU A 144 4.99 -4.90 -21.20
N LYS A 145 5.37 -5.03 -22.47
CA LYS A 145 6.48 -5.89 -22.92
C LYS A 145 7.53 -5.08 -23.67
N TYR A 146 8.79 -5.36 -23.37
CA TYR A 146 9.94 -4.81 -24.10
C TYR A 146 10.76 -5.98 -24.64
N ASN A 147 10.87 -6.10 -25.98
CA ASN A 147 11.51 -7.24 -26.65
C ASN A 147 11.02 -8.61 -26.15
N GLY A 148 9.72 -8.73 -25.90
CA GLY A 148 9.08 -9.96 -25.39
C GLY A 148 9.28 -10.23 -23.89
N LYS A 149 10.07 -9.41 -23.18
CA LYS A 149 10.26 -9.49 -21.72
C LYS A 149 9.24 -8.60 -20.99
N THR A 150 8.81 -9.01 -19.80
CA THR A 150 7.98 -8.18 -18.92
C THR A 150 8.72 -6.90 -18.52
N VAL A 151 8.04 -5.76 -18.65
CA VAL A 151 8.50 -4.49 -18.09
C VAL A 151 8.10 -4.41 -16.62
N TYR A 152 9.03 -3.97 -15.79
CA TYR A 152 8.82 -3.70 -14.38
C TYR A 152 8.99 -2.22 -14.09
N ILE A 153 8.23 -1.72 -13.12
CA ILE A 153 8.45 -0.41 -12.52
C ILE A 153 9.20 -0.61 -11.22
N VAL A 154 10.29 0.14 -11.06
CA VAL A 154 11.00 0.31 -9.79
C VAL A 154 10.69 1.71 -9.29
N PHE A 155 10.15 1.85 -8.10
CA PHE A 155 9.85 3.14 -7.50
C PHE A 155 10.24 3.17 -6.03
N MET A 156 10.60 4.36 -5.54
CA MET A 156 11.03 4.57 -4.17
C MET A 156 9.89 5.17 -3.35
N GLN A 157 9.66 4.59 -2.18
CA GLN A 157 8.82 5.16 -1.14
C GLN A 157 9.71 5.70 -0.02
N ASP A 158 9.69 7.02 0.16
CA ASP A 158 10.32 7.70 1.29
C ASP A 158 9.32 7.77 2.45
N TRP A 159 9.54 6.95 3.48
CA TRP A 159 8.61 6.85 4.61
C TRP A 159 8.55 8.11 5.45
N LYS A 160 9.57 8.98 5.40
CA LYS A 160 9.53 10.27 6.09
C LYS A 160 8.60 11.24 5.34
N LYS A 161 8.78 11.36 4.02
CA LYS A 161 7.87 12.17 3.18
C LYS A 161 6.44 11.65 3.27
N GLU A 162 6.26 10.33 3.26
CA GLU A 162 4.94 9.73 3.35
C GLU A 162 4.27 10.05 4.69
N LYS A 163 5.02 9.94 5.79
CA LYS A 163 4.52 10.37 7.10
C LYS A 163 4.14 11.86 7.10
N GLU A 164 4.97 12.74 6.55
CA GLU A 164 4.67 14.18 6.44
C GLU A 164 3.45 14.47 5.54
N ARG A 165 3.17 13.61 4.56
CA ARG A 165 1.98 13.68 3.69
C ARG A 165 0.74 13.25 4.47
N LEU A 166 0.79 12.11 5.15
CA LEU A 166 -0.30 11.56 5.96
C LEU A 166 -0.66 12.50 7.12
N GLU A 167 0.32 13.11 7.80
CA GLU A 167 0.07 14.08 8.88
C GLU A 167 -0.72 15.33 8.45
N LYS A 168 -0.82 15.59 7.14
CA LYS A 168 -1.63 16.69 6.58
C LYS A 168 -3.05 16.25 6.18
N MET A 169 -3.32 14.94 6.19
CA MET A 169 -4.62 14.38 5.87
C MET A 169 -5.55 14.41 7.07
N GLU A 170 -6.85 14.48 6.80
CA GLU A 170 -7.85 14.28 7.85
C GLU A 170 -7.87 12.81 8.28
N ILE A 171 -8.29 12.57 9.52
CA ILE A 171 -8.53 11.21 10.01
C ILE A 171 -9.86 10.73 9.44
N ASP A 172 -9.88 9.55 8.85
CA ASP A 172 -11.10 8.97 8.32
C ASP A 172 -12.01 8.58 9.49
N PRO A 173 -13.26 9.09 9.58
CA PRO A 173 -14.14 8.75 10.68
C PRO A 173 -14.48 7.25 10.68
N LEU A 174 -14.65 6.69 11.87
CA LEU A 174 -15.13 5.33 12.03
C LEU A 174 -16.56 5.19 11.48
N GLN A 175 -16.82 4.05 10.84
CA GLN A 175 -18.15 3.69 10.35
C GLN A 175 -18.37 2.19 10.50
N PHE A 176 -19.63 1.80 10.74
CA PHE A 176 -20.05 0.40 10.70
C PHE A 176 -21.39 0.22 9.99
N PHE A 177 -21.63 -1.01 9.56
CA PHE A 177 -22.88 -1.45 8.94
C PHE A 177 -23.45 -2.65 9.69
N LEU A 178 -24.75 -2.57 10.00
CA LEU A 178 -25.52 -3.68 10.56
C LEU A 178 -26.37 -4.26 9.45
N ILE A 179 -26.31 -5.56 9.26
CA ILE A 179 -27.00 -6.26 8.19
C ILE A 179 -27.72 -7.44 8.81
N ASN A 180 -29.04 -7.40 8.81
CA ASN A 180 -29.83 -8.53 9.24
C ASN A 180 -30.17 -9.43 8.05
N SER A 181 -29.58 -10.62 8.00
CA SER A 181 -29.82 -11.60 6.93
C SER A 181 -30.78 -12.71 7.35
N ASP A 182 -31.35 -12.60 8.54
CA ASP A 182 -32.22 -13.60 9.14
C ASP A 182 -33.70 -13.18 9.06
N SER A 183 -34.59 -14.07 9.49
CA SER A 183 -36.05 -13.88 9.40
C SER A 183 -36.68 -13.17 10.62
N LYS A 184 -35.90 -12.70 11.58
CA LYS A 184 -36.37 -12.17 12.87
C LYS A 184 -35.97 -10.71 13.05
N LYS A 185 -36.74 -10.02 13.91
CA LYS A 185 -36.38 -8.69 14.39
C LYS A 185 -35.39 -8.81 15.53
N HIS A 186 -34.34 -7.99 15.51
CA HIS A 186 -33.31 -7.98 16.53
C HIS A 186 -33.13 -6.61 17.17
N VAL A 187 -32.63 -6.63 18.40
CA VAL A 187 -32.16 -5.43 19.10
C VAL A 187 -30.66 -5.55 19.34
N MET A 188 -29.91 -4.52 18.96
CA MET A 188 -28.46 -4.50 19.10
C MET A 188 -27.99 -3.26 19.86
N SER A 189 -27.17 -3.44 20.88
CA SER A 189 -26.45 -2.36 21.55
C SER A 189 -25.00 -2.35 21.07
N ILE A 190 -24.49 -1.17 20.70
CA ILE A 190 -23.09 -1.01 20.28
C ILE A 190 -22.47 0.13 21.07
N GLU A 191 -21.38 -0.16 21.74
CA GLU A 191 -20.55 0.83 22.44
C GLU A 191 -19.12 0.76 21.93
N ILE A 192 -18.53 1.91 21.62
CA ILE A 192 -17.19 2.02 21.05
C ILE A 192 -16.31 2.77 22.05
N PHE A 193 -15.15 2.20 22.32
CA PHE A 193 -14.15 2.72 23.24
C PHE A 193 -12.89 3.10 22.50
N ASP A 194 -12.30 4.25 22.85
CA ASP A 194 -10.98 4.65 22.37
C ASP A 194 -9.85 3.85 23.03
N PHE A 195 -8.61 4.14 22.65
CA PHE A 195 -7.41 3.48 23.19
C PHE A 195 -7.18 3.72 24.69
N ASN A 196 -7.82 4.74 25.29
CA ASN A 196 -7.83 4.97 26.73
C ASN A 196 -9.00 4.27 27.44
N ASN A 197 -9.73 3.41 26.71
CA ASN A 197 -10.94 2.73 27.15
C ASN A 197 -12.06 3.70 27.57
N LYS A 198 -12.12 4.89 26.96
CA LYS A 198 -13.21 5.84 27.15
C LYS A 198 -14.27 5.61 26.08
N SER A 199 -15.53 5.54 26.50
CA SER A 199 -16.67 5.44 25.59
C SER A 199 -16.78 6.72 24.74
N VAL A 200 -16.72 6.55 23.42
CA VAL A 200 -16.81 7.64 22.43
C VAL A 200 -18.09 7.59 21.61
N PHE A 201 -18.78 6.45 21.62
CA PHE A 201 -20.05 6.25 20.93
C PHE A 201 -20.83 5.13 21.62
N LYS A 202 -22.14 5.33 21.80
CA LYS A 202 -23.03 4.33 22.38
C LYS A 202 -24.43 4.49 21.82
N GLU A 203 -24.94 3.47 21.14
CA GLU A 203 -26.28 3.50 20.55
C GLU A 203 -26.97 2.14 20.63
N ASN A 204 -28.29 2.18 20.55
CA ASN A 204 -29.13 0.98 20.43
C ASN A 204 -29.90 1.01 19.11
N TYR A 205 -29.89 -0.12 18.42
CA TYR A 205 -30.55 -0.32 17.14
C TYR A 205 -31.64 -1.37 17.27
N THR A 206 -32.75 -1.15 16.60
CA THR A 206 -33.71 -2.21 16.27
C THR A 206 -33.61 -2.43 14.78
N ILE A 207 -33.42 -3.67 14.35
CA ILE A 207 -33.21 -4.02 12.95
C ILE A 207 -34.24 -5.07 12.52
N ASP A 208 -34.99 -4.74 11.48
CA ASP A 208 -35.99 -5.63 10.87
C ASP A 208 -35.31 -6.72 10.00
N PRO A 209 -35.99 -7.83 9.67
CA PRO A 209 -35.50 -8.81 8.71
C PRO A 209 -35.10 -8.15 7.38
N GLU A 210 -33.98 -8.59 6.80
CA GLU A 210 -33.40 -8.08 5.54
C GLU A 210 -32.98 -6.60 5.55
N GLU A 211 -33.04 -5.92 6.70
CA GLU A 211 -32.65 -4.53 6.83
C GLU A 211 -31.12 -4.35 6.91
N LYS A 212 -30.66 -3.22 6.35
CA LYS A 212 -29.29 -2.73 6.50
C LYS A 212 -29.29 -1.33 7.11
N ILE A 213 -28.57 -1.17 8.21
CA ILE A 213 -28.35 0.12 8.87
C ILE A 213 -26.89 0.53 8.70
N SER A 214 -26.65 1.81 8.42
CA SER A 214 -25.32 2.41 8.47
C SER A 214 -25.24 3.31 9.69
N SER A 215 -24.14 3.22 10.42
CA SER A 215 -23.87 4.16 11.52
C SER A 215 -23.69 5.59 10.97
N PRO A 216 -23.89 6.62 11.81
CA PRO A 216 -23.32 7.92 11.51
C PRO A 216 -21.79 7.80 11.40
N LYS A 217 -21.15 8.78 10.76
CA LYS A 217 -19.69 8.93 10.79
C LYS A 217 -19.26 9.34 12.21
N ILE A 218 -18.40 8.54 12.83
CA ILE A 218 -17.97 8.75 14.21
C ILE A 218 -16.56 9.35 14.17
N LYS A 219 -16.41 10.56 14.68
CA LYS A 219 -15.12 11.25 14.71
C LYS A 219 -14.12 10.43 15.54
N ALA A 220 -12.94 10.20 14.98
CA ALA A 220 -11.89 9.41 15.60
C ALA A 220 -10.56 10.17 15.67
N GLU A 221 -9.67 9.66 16.50
CA GLU A 221 -8.24 9.93 16.51
C GLU A 221 -7.52 8.67 15.99
N LEU A 222 -6.24 8.77 15.61
CA LEU A 222 -5.50 7.61 15.14
C LEU A 222 -5.35 6.58 16.26
N GLY A 223 -5.58 5.32 15.95
CA GLY A 223 -5.40 4.24 16.90
C GLY A 223 -6.47 3.17 16.79
N GLN A 224 -6.37 2.18 17.68
CA GLN A 224 -7.29 1.06 17.72
C GLN A 224 -8.47 1.36 18.66
N TYR A 225 -9.67 1.09 18.18
CA TYR A 225 -10.92 1.22 18.90
C TYR A 225 -11.51 -0.16 19.21
N ARG A 226 -12.18 -0.27 20.35
CA ARG A 226 -12.82 -1.50 20.83
C ARG A 226 -14.33 -1.34 20.77
N TYR A 227 -14.99 -2.26 20.08
CA TYR A 227 -16.43 -2.29 19.88
C TYR A 227 -17.00 -3.39 20.76
N GLU A 228 -17.82 -3.02 21.75
CA GLU A 228 -18.66 -3.95 22.49
C GLU A 228 -20.03 -4.00 21.83
N ILE A 229 -20.44 -5.21 21.44
CA ILE A 229 -21.67 -5.44 20.66
C ILE A 229 -22.52 -6.45 21.42
N ILE A 230 -23.77 -6.08 21.71
CA ILE A 230 -24.71 -6.92 22.43
C ILE A 230 -25.93 -7.18 21.55
N LEU A 231 -26.20 -8.43 21.20
CA LEU A 231 -27.38 -8.85 20.43
C LEU A 231 -28.44 -9.44 21.36
N ASP A 232 -29.66 -8.92 21.25
CA ASP A 232 -30.88 -9.30 21.99
C ASP A 232 -30.69 -9.42 23.51
N ASN A 233 -29.79 -8.62 24.07
CA ASN A 233 -29.38 -8.67 25.49
C ASN A 233 -28.90 -10.06 25.96
N LYS A 234 -28.49 -10.93 25.03
CA LYS A 234 -28.14 -12.32 25.29
C LYS A 234 -26.71 -12.64 24.87
N PHE A 235 -26.31 -12.19 23.69
CA PHE A 235 -24.98 -12.47 23.14
C PHE A 235 -24.12 -11.22 23.20
N THR A 236 -22.88 -11.37 23.63
CA THR A 236 -21.90 -10.27 23.71
C THR A 236 -20.69 -10.61 22.86
N PHE A 237 -20.26 -9.65 22.06
CA PHE A 237 -19.11 -9.76 21.18
C PHE A 237 -18.19 -8.55 21.39
N GLU A 238 -16.91 -8.77 21.10
CA GLU A 238 -15.93 -7.70 21.04
C GLU A 238 -15.27 -7.71 19.67
N GLN A 239 -15.07 -6.52 19.09
CA GLN A 239 -14.22 -6.34 17.93
C GLN A 239 -13.28 -5.16 18.07
N LYS A 240 -12.17 -5.20 17.32
CA LYS A 240 -11.20 -4.12 17.29
C LYS A 240 -11.04 -3.59 15.88
N ILE A 241 -11.08 -2.27 15.77
CA ILE A 241 -11.10 -1.53 14.49
C ILE A 241 -10.02 -0.46 14.54
N GLN A 242 -9.21 -0.39 13.48
CA GLN A 242 -8.17 0.62 13.33
C GLN A 242 -8.75 1.90 12.72
N ALA A 243 -8.54 3.04 13.39
CA ALA A 243 -8.73 4.35 12.80
C ALA A 243 -7.42 4.83 12.16
N ASP A 244 -7.51 5.32 10.92
CA ASP A 244 -6.37 5.78 10.14
C ASP A 244 -6.71 7.07 9.35
N TYR A 245 -5.72 7.60 8.64
CA TYR A 245 -5.90 8.77 7.78
C TYR A 245 -6.83 8.47 6.60
N ALA A 246 -7.55 9.47 6.10
CA ALA A 246 -8.35 9.37 4.87
C ALA A 246 -7.44 9.48 3.63
N ALA A 247 -6.62 8.45 3.39
CA ALA A 247 -5.72 8.35 2.25
C ALA A 247 -6.28 7.40 1.17
N ASP A 248 -5.70 7.43 -0.03
CA ASP A 248 -6.15 6.61 -1.16
C ASP A 248 -5.86 5.11 -1.01
N VAL A 249 -4.96 4.74 -0.09
CA VAL A 249 -4.48 3.35 0.12
C VAL A 249 -4.41 2.96 1.61
N SER A 250 -4.98 3.80 2.47
CA SER A 250 -5.09 3.61 3.91
C SER A 250 -6.27 4.45 4.38
N SER A 251 -7.15 3.85 5.17
CA SER A 251 -8.36 4.46 5.69
C SER A 251 -8.74 3.76 6.98
N SER A 252 -9.71 4.33 7.70
CA SER A 252 -10.24 3.67 8.88
C SER A 252 -10.94 2.39 8.47
N GLU A 253 -10.68 1.31 9.21
CA GLU A 253 -11.37 0.05 9.02
C GLU A 253 -12.88 0.22 9.18
N THR A 254 -13.65 -0.31 8.24
CA THR A 254 -15.11 -0.32 8.30
C THR A 254 -15.59 -1.68 8.78
N LEU A 255 -16.37 -1.70 9.87
CA LEU A 255 -16.93 -2.92 10.43
C LEU A 255 -18.29 -3.26 9.82
N TYR A 256 -18.44 -4.48 9.32
CA TYR A 256 -19.70 -5.06 8.89
C TYR A 256 -20.12 -6.13 9.90
N ILE A 257 -21.33 -6.02 10.42
CA ILE A 257 -21.92 -6.90 11.41
C ILE A 257 -23.11 -7.59 10.75
N TYR A 258 -22.96 -8.89 10.48
CA TYR A 258 -23.96 -9.72 9.82
C TYR A 258 -24.67 -10.57 10.85
N ILE A 259 -25.99 -10.39 10.98
CA ILE A 259 -26.85 -11.26 11.81
C ILE A 259 -27.36 -12.40 10.92
N SER A 260 -27.35 -13.62 11.45
CA SER A 260 -27.80 -14.82 10.76
C SER A 260 -28.65 -15.74 11.65
N ASP A 261 -29.41 -16.64 11.03
CA ASP A 261 -30.27 -17.62 11.70
C ASP A 261 -29.49 -18.75 12.42
N ASP A 262 -28.15 -18.71 12.48
CA ASP A 262 -27.33 -19.70 13.21
C ASP A 262 -27.43 -19.46 14.72
N PRO A 263 -28.03 -20.38 15.51
CA PRO A 263 -28.21 -20.20 16.95
C PRO A 263 -26.90 -20.29 17.75
N GLU A 264 -25.85 -20.89 17.19
CA GLU A 264 -24.53 -20.98 17.83
C GLU A 264 -23.66 -19.77 17.48
N ASN A 265 -23.76 -19.28 16.23
CA ASN A 265 -23.00 -18.14 15.73
C ASN A 265 -23.93 -17.09 15.09
N PRO A 266 -24.77 -16.41 15.88
CA PRO A 266 -25.79 -15.51 15.33
C PRO A 266 -25.19 -14.24 14.71
N VAL A 267 -23.89 -13.98 14.90
CA VAL A 267 -23.19 -12.82 14.34
C VAL A 267 -21.89 -13.23 13.66
N THR A 268 -21.68 -12.74 12.44
CA THR A 268 -20.41 -12.80 11.70
C THR A 268 -19.91 -11.38 11.43
N PHE A 269 -18.58 -11.21 11.41
CA PHE A 269 -17.94 -9.91 11.20
C PHE A 269 -17.16 -9.88 9.90
N GLY A 270 -17.29 -8.78 9.15
CA GLY A 270 -16.42 -8.43 8.04
C GLY A 270 -15.71 -7.11 8.32
N ILE A 271 -14.46 -6.99 7.90
CA ILE A 271 -13.67 -5.75 8.01
C ILE A 271 -13.14 -5.42 6.62
N THR A 272 -13.26 -4.15 6.22
CA THR A 272 -12.69 -3.66 4.97
C THR A 272 -11.87 -2.39 5.23
N VAL A 273 -10.86 -2.18 4.38
CA VAL A 273 -10.08 -0.94 4.28
C VAL A 273 -10.20 -0.48 2.83
N ALA A 274 -10.39 0.82 2.61
CA ALA A 274 -10.34 1.43 1.28
C ALA A 274 -8.90 1.52 0.77
#